data_AF-A0A4P9Z983-F1
#
_entry.id   AF-A0A4P9Z983-F1
#
_cell.length_a   1.000
_cell.length_b   1.000
_cell.length_c   1.000
_cell.angle_alpha   90.00
_cell.angle_beta   90.00
_cell.angle_gamma   90.00
#
_symmetry.space_group_name_H-M   'P 1'
#
loop_
_entity.id
_entity.type
_entity.pdbx_description
1 polymer ?
#
loop_
_entity_poly.entity_id
_entity_poly.type
_entity_poly.pdbx_seq_one_letter_code
_entity_poly.pdbx_strand_id
1 'polypeptide(L)'
;MSSNKPNSYLANKSAATPHLAPREKHTGLKADFLKQFTISELISFMFMGLCTINKPVLQLCIKLFPYVPMPVIKALIYKVYCGGETIEDVKKTGERLTERGINNMMISLTIEACNGNNNVDPQFIVSETQRSIKNILIPHTVSVIKNPGKDINLIPAGY
;
A
#
# COMPACT_ATOMS: atom_id res chain seq x y z
N MET A 1 -14.82 37.39 -46.54
CA MET A 1 -15.52 36.21 -45.95
C MET A 1 -14.57 35.03 -46.11
N SER A 2 -14.11 34.28 -45.13
CA SER A 2 -14.41 34.12 -43.71
C SER A 2 -13.10 33.76 -42.99
N SER A 3 -12.86 34.38 -41.83
CA SER A 3 -11.70 34.18 -40.97
C SER A 3 -11.79 32.82 -40.28
N ASN A 4 -10.80 31.95 -40.49
CA ASN A 4 -10.66 30.68 -39.77
C ASN A 4 -10.15 30.98 -38.35
N LYS A 5 -11.04 30.97 -37.34
CA LYS A 5 -10.65 31.08 -35.93
C LYS A 5 -10.27 29.68 -35.41
N PRO A 6 -9.04 29.45 -34.95
CA PRO A 6 -8.71 28.22 -34.24
C PRO A 6 -9.43 28.17 -32.88
N ASN A 7 -9.97 26.98 -32.61
CA ASN A 7 -10.83 26.61 -31.51
C ASN A 7 -10.12 26.78 -30.15
N SER A 8 -10.54 27.75 -29.35
CA SER A 8 -9.88 28.19 -28.11
C SER A 8 -10.23 27.36 -26.85
N TYR A 9 -10.59 26.08 -27.00
CA TYR A 9 -11.01 25.23 -25.86
C TYR A 9 -9.93 24.29 -25.31
N LEU A 10 -8.68 24.38 -25.79
CA LEU A 10 -7.55 23.58 -25.26
C LEU A 10 -6.51 24.40 -24.49
N ALA A 11 -6.77 25.68 -24.25
CA ALA A 11 -5.99 26.47 -23.33
C ALA A 11 -6.56 26.32 -21.92
N ASN A 12 -5.71 25.90 -20.99
CA ASN A 12 -5.85 26.10 -19.54
C ASN A 12 -6.47 24.97 -18.71
N LYS A 13 -5.80 23.80 -18.70
CA LYS A 13 -5.54 23.08 -17.45
C LYS A 13 -4.10 22.56 -17.51
N SER A 14 -3.15 23.37 -17.06
CA SER A 14 -1.85 22.82 -16.65
C SER A 14 -2.14 21.69 -15.67
N ALA A 15 -1.74 20.47 -16.02
CA ALA A 15 -1.70 19.37 -15.07
C ALA A 15 -0.90 19.88 -13.87
N ALA A 16 -1.54 19.97 -12.70
CA ALA A 16 -0.87 20.41 -11.50
C ALA A 16 0.34 19.50 -11.28
N THR A 17 1.54 20.07 -11.33
CA THR A 17 2.76 19.32 -11.07
C THR A 17 2.69 18.81 -9.63
N PRO A 18 3.00 17.54 -9.35
CA PRO A 18 3.06 17.07 -7.97
C PRO A 18 4.06 17.93 -7.21
N HIS A 19 3.60 18.53 -6.12
CA HIS A 19 4.41 19.38 -5.26
C HIS A 19 4.55 18.70 -3.91
N LEU A 20 5.80 18.56 -3.45
CA LEU A 20 6.08 18.04 -2.11
C LEU A 20 5.36 18.92 -1.08
N ALA A 21 4.71 18.30 -0.10
CA ALA A 21 4.18 19.04 1.03
C ALA A 21 5.29 19.91 1.64
N PRO A 22 4.99 21.15 2.08
CA PRO A 22 5.97 21.98 2.78
C PRO A 22 6.60 21.16 3.89
N ARG A 23 7.92 20.95 3.82
CA ARG A 23 8.67 20.21 4.83
C ARG A 23 8.59 21.03 6.12
N GLU A 24 7.68 20.67 7.02
CA GLU A 24 7.76 21.19 8.37
C GLU A 24 9.17 20.88 8.89
N LYS A 25 9.86 21.90 9.40
CA LYS A 25 11.14 21.73 10.07
C LYS A 25 10.86 20.87 11.31
N HIS A 26 10.96 19.56 11.18
CA HIS A 26 10.87 18.63 12.29
C HIS A 26 12.07 18.87 13.22
N THR A 27 11.88 19.76 14.19
CA THR A 27 12.78 19.93 15.32
C THR A 27 12.61 18.71 16.23
N GLY A 28 13.60 17.81 16.21
CA GLY A 28 13.68 16.63 17.07
C GLY A 28 13.00 15.37 16.49
N LEU A 29 13.55 14.20 16.81
CA LEU A 29 12.92 12.88 16.65
C LEU A 29 11.61 12.87 17.44
N LYS A 30 10.52 13.38 16.86
CA LYS A 30 9.21 13.29 17.49
C LYS A 30 8.74 11.83 17.44
N ALA A 31 8.52 11.23 18.61
CA ALA A 31 7.90 9.91 18.76
C ALA A 31 6.48 9.81 18.16
N ASP A 32 5.97 10.89 17.56
CA ASP A 32 4.68 10.94 16.87
C ASP A 32 4.59 9.96 15.68
N PHE A 33 5.71 9.56 15.08
CA PHE A 33 5.71 8.51 14.06
C PHE A 33 5.26 7.14 14.62
N LEU A 34 5.69 6.80 15.84
CA LEU A 34 5.32 5.53 16.49
C LEU A 34 3.83 5.47 16.85
N LYS A 35 3.19 6.62 17.07
CA LYS A 35 1.74 6.70 17.35
C LYS A 35 0.87 6.31 16.15
N GLN A 36 1.44 6.28 14.95
CA GLN A 36 0.71 5.88 13.73
C GLN A 36 0.57 4.36 13.59
N PHE A 37 1.28 3.59 14.42
CA PHE A 37 1.25 2.13 14.40
C PHE A 37 0.42 1.59 15.55
N THR A 38 -0.29 0.51 15.28
CA THR A 38 -0.94 -0.28 16.30
C THR A 38 0.10 -1.05 17.12
N ILE A 39 -0.23 -1.37 18.37
CA ILE A 39 0.64 -2.19 19.25
C ILE A 39 0.96 -3.55 18.59
N SER A 40 -0.01 -4.13 17.86
CA SER A 40 0.21 -5.39 17.14
C SER A 40 1.24 -5.26 16.02
N GLU A 41 1.30 -4.12 15.31
CA GLU A 41 2.31 -3.87 14.27
C GLU A 41 3.68 -3.65 14.89
N LEU A 42 3.77 -2.92 16.01
CA LEU A 42 5.01 -2.71 16.76
C LEU A 42 5.61 -4.04 17.25
N ILE A 43 4.78 -4.93 17.80
CA ILE A 43 5.21 -6.28 18.20
C ILE A 43 5.70 -7.07 16.97
N SER A 44 5.00 -6.96 15.84
CA SER A 44 5.41 -7.62 14.60
C SER A 44 6.79 -7.13 14.14
N PHE A 45 7.04 -5.82 14.14
CA PHE A 45 8.35 -5.25 13.82
C PHE A 45 9.45 -5.71 14.77
N MET A 46 9.15 -5.82 16.06
CA MET A 46 10.10 -6.35 17.05
C MET A 46 10.52 -7.78 16.71
N PHE A 47 9.57 -8.68 16.44
CA PHE A 47 9.87 -10.07 16.08
C PHE A 47 10.67 -10.18 14.78
N MET A 48 10.31 -9.37 13.76
CA MET A 48 11.05 -9.35 12.50
C MET A 48 12.49 -8.83 12.70
N GLY A 49 12.67 -7.83 13.56
CA GLY A 49 14.00 -7.36 13.96
C GLY A 49 14.81 -8.46 14.66
N LEU A 50 14.19 -9.22 15.57
CA LEU A 50 14.85 -10.35 16.23
C LEU A 50 15.26 -11.45 15.25
N CYS A 51 14.39 -11.80 14.30
CA CYS A 51 14.69 -12.81 13.26
C CYS A 51 15.79 -12.36 12.28
N THR A 52 16.10 -11.07 12.21
CA THR A 52 17.06 -10.49 11.27
C THR A 52 18.29 -9.88 11.95
N ILE A 53 18.45 -10.05 13.27
CA ILE A 53 19.47 -9.35 14.07
C ILE A 53 20.90 -9.58 13.59
N ASN A 54 21.22 -10.79 13.11
CA ASN A 54 22.52 -11.13 12.55
C ASN A 54 22.38 -12.27 11.52
N LYS A 55 23.44 -12.45 10.71
CA LYS A 55 23.46 -13.47 9.65
C LYS A 55 23.22 -14.90 10.17
N PRO A 56 23.81 -15.36 11.29
CA PRO A 56 23.52 -16.69 11.84
C PRO A 56 22.05 -16.91 12.23
N VAL A 57 21.44 -15.97 12.94
CA VAL A 57 20.03 -16.04 13.35
C VAL A 57 19.12 -16.04 12.13
N LEU A 58 19.40 -15.18 11.15
CA LEU A 58 18.65 -15.15 9.90
C LEU A 58 18.71 -16.50 9.16
N GLN A 59 19.91 -17.09 9.05
CA GLN A 59 20.09 -18.40 8.41
C GLN A 59 19.36 -19.53 9.16
N LEU A 60 19.32 -19.46 10.49
CA LEU A 60 18.53 -20.38 11.31
C LEU A 60 17.03 -20.20 11.06
N CYS A 61 16.54 -18.97 11.07
CA CYS A 61 15.13 -18.66 10.78
C CYS A 61 14.71 -19.13 9.39
N ILE A 62 15.55 -18.94 8.36
CA ILE A 62 15.28 -19.43 6.99
C ILE A 62 15.11 -20.95 6.97
N LYS A 63 15.97 -21.69 7.68
CA LYS A 63 15.86 -23.15 7.77
C LYS A 63 14.64 -23.61 8.58
N LEU A 64 14.24 -22.83 9.58
CA LEU A 64 13.07 -23.13 10.41
C LEU A 64 11.75 -22.75 9.72
N PHE A 65 11.78 -21.81 8.77
CA PHE A 65 10.60 -21.26 8.11
C PHE A 65 9.61 -22.30 7.55
N PRO A 66 10.05 -23.41 6.90
CA PRO A 66 9.12 -24.44 6.40
C PRO A 66 8.31 -25.15 7.49
N TYR A 67 8.76 -25.08 8.74
CA TYR A 67 8.09 -25.70 9.89
C TYR A 67 7.21 -24.71 10.66
N VAL A 68 7.20 -23.44 10.28
CA VAL A 68 6.39 -22.42 10.95
C VAL A 68 4.94 -22.54 10.48
N PRO A 69 3.97 -22.71 11.38
CA PRO A 69 2.57 -22.79 11.00
C PRO A 69 2.08 -21.49 10.34
N MET A 70 1.29 -21.61 9.26
CA MET A 70 0.68 -20.46 8.57
C MET A 70 -0.06 -19.48 9.51
N PRO A 71 -0.80 -19.90 10.56
CA PRO A 71 -1.42 -18.97 11.49
C PRO A 71 -0.43 -18.02 12.17
N VAL A 72 0.79 -18.48 12.45
CA VAL A 72 1.85 -17.66 13.06
C VAL A 72 2.35 -16.61 12.06
N ILE A 73 2.57 -17.02 10.81
CA ILE A 73 2.98 -16.12 9.73
C ILE A 73 1.91 -15.06 9.47
N LYS A 74 0.64 -15.45 9.42
CA LYS A 74 -0.49 -14.53 9.26
C LYS A 74 -0.60 -13.54 10.43
N ALA A 75 -0.37 -14.00 11.66
CA ALA A 75 -0.47 -13.15 12.84
C ALA A 75 0.65 -12.09 12.94
N LEU A 76 1.87 -12.43 12.51
CA LEU A 76 3.06 -11.60 12.68
C LEU A 76 3.46 -10.83 11.41
N ILE A 77 3.38 -11.43 10.23
CA ILE A 77 3.90 -10.84 8.99
C ILE A 77 2.78 -10.22 8.15
N TYR A 78 1.66 -10.91 7.97
CA TYR A 78 0.61 -10.48 7.03
C TYR A 78 0.02 -9.11 7.40
N LYS A 79 -0.08 -8.80 8.69
CA LYS A 79 -0.59 -7.49 9.15
C LYS A 79 0.25 -6.31 8.68
N VAL A 80 1.54 -6.53 8.46
CA VAL A 80 2.50 -5.48 8.12
C VAL A 80 2.78 -5.44 6.62
N TYR A 81 2.89 -6.60 5.98
CA TYR A 81 3.30 -6.72 4.58
C TYR A 81 2.17 -6.99 3.59
N CYS A 82 1.02 -7.49 4.05
CA CYS A 82 -0.10 -7.84 3.18
C CYS A 82 -1.27 -6.87 3.38
N GLY A 83 -1.85 -6.41 2.27
CA GLY A 83 -3.03 -5.54 2.30
C GLY A 83 -4.33 -6.26 2.71
N GLY A 84 -4.35 -7.59 2.68
CA GLY A 84 -5.52 -8.41 2.95
C GLY A 84 -5.52 -9.70 2.12
N GLU A 85 -6.34 -10.67 2.50
CA GLU A 85 -6.57 -11.91 1.73
C GLU A 85 -7.84 -11.81 0.87
N THR A 86 -8.77 -10.93 1.26
CA THR A 86 -10.03 -10.69 0.57
C THR A 86 -10.12 -9.27 0.04
N ILE A 87 -11.04 -9.02 -0.89
CA ILE A 87 -11.31 -7.68 -1.44
C ILE A 87 -11.69 -6.71 -0.31
N GLU A 88 -12.45 -7.18 0.66
CA GLU A 88 -12.94 -6.42 1.81
C GLU A 88 -11.79 -6.01 2.73
N ASP A 89 -10.82 -6.90 2.97
CA ASP A 89 -9.63 -6.58 3.74
C ASP A 89 -8.78 -5.51 3.05
N VAL A 90 -8.60 -5.62 1.73
CA VAL A 90 -7.84 -4.64 0.95
C VAL A 90 -8.52 -3.27 0.97
N LYS A 91 -9.85 -3.21 0.91
CA LYS A 91 -10.61 -1.96 1.05
C LYS A 91 -10.39 -1.31 2.42
N LYS A 92 -10.49 -2.08 3.51
CA LYS A 92 -10.24 -1.59 4.88
C LYS A 92 -8.81 -1.09 5.04
N THR A 93 -7.83 -1.81 4.50
CA THR A 93 -6.44 -1.36 4.49
C THR A 93 -6.30 -0.05 3.73
N GLY A 94 -6.99 0.08 2.61
CA GLY A 94 -7.03 1.32 1.84
C GLY A 94 -7.58 2.51 2.59
N GLU A 95 -8.72 2.34 3.26
CA GLU A 95 -9.33 3.36 4.12
C GLU A 95 -8.36 3.80 5.22
N ARG A 96 -7.75 2.84 5.92
CA ARG A 96 -6.73 3.09 6.96
C ARG A 96 -5.52 3.86 6.43
N LEU A 97 -5.06 3.59 5.21
CA LEU A 97 -3.96 4.32 4.58
C LEU A 97 -4.38 5.75 4.22
N THR A 98 -5.59 5.93 3.70
CA THR A 98 -6.15 7.26 3.40
C THR A 98 -6.32 8.10 4.66
N GLU A 99 -6.76 7.53 5.78
CA GLU A 99 -6.80 8.21 7.09
C GLU A 99 -5.42 8.72 7.53
N ARG A 100 -4.36 8.02 7.14
CA ARG A 100 -2.96 8.43 7.37
C ARG A 100 -2.44 9.45 6.35
N GLY A 101 -3.28 9.90 5.43
CA GLY A 101 -2.94 10.85 4.37
C GLY A 101 -2.28 10.21 3.14
N ILE A 102 -2.31 8.88 3.03
CA ILE A 102 -1.76 8.13 1.89
C ILE A 102 -2.90 7.87 0.90
N ASN A 103 -2.92 8.65 -0.17
CA ASN A 103 -3.99 8.62 -1.16
C ASN A 103 -3.66 7.78 -2.40
N ASN A 104 -2.37 7.49 -2.61
CA ASN A 104 -1.91 6.66 -3.71
C ASN A 104 -1.85 5.20 -3.26
N MET A 105 -2.46 4.32 -4.04
CA MET A 105 -2.51 2.89 -3.75
C MET A 105 -2.06 2.08 -4.97
N MET A 106 -1.12 1.17 -4.73
CA MET A 106 -0.78 0.09 -5.66
C MET A 106 -1.29 -1.22 -5.07
N ILE A 107 -1.93 -2.03 -5.92
CA ILE A 107 -2.42 -3.36 -5.53
C ILE A 107 -1.57 -4.39 -6.27
N SER A 108 -1.01 -5.34 -5.53
CA SER A 108 -0.25 -6.47 -6.07
C SER A 108 -0.90 -7.76 -5.60
N LEU A 109 -1.34 -8.61 -6.54
CA LEU A 109 -1.75 -9.96 -6.24
C LEU A 109 -0.51 -10.83 -6.10
N THR A 110 -0.20 -11.25 -4.87
CA THR A 110 0.92 -12.15 -4.59
C THR A 110 0.37 -13.56 -4.36
N ILE A 111 0.82 -14.52 -5.17
CA ILE A 111 0.50 -15.94 -4.99
C ILE A 111 1.76 -16.61 -4.45
N GLU A 112 1.75 -16.98 -3.18
CA GLU A 112 2.89 -17.59 -2.50
C GLU A 112 2.75 -19.11 -2.44
N ALA A 113 3.71 -19.84 -3.01
CA ALA A 113 3.78 -21.30 -2.96
C ALA A 113 4.42 -21.82 -1.64
N CYS A 114 4.03 -21.24 -0.49
CA CYS A 114 4.63 -21.55 0.82
C CYS A 114 4.39 -23.00 1.30
N ASN A 115 3.55 -23.77 0.61
CA ASN A 115 3.25 -25.17 0.88
C ASN A 115 3.88 -26.15 -0.13
N GLY A 116 4.75 -25.68 -1.04
CA GLY A 116 5.41 -26.51 -2.04
C GLY A 116 4.55 -26.88 -3.25
N ASN A 117 3.33 -26.35 -3.37
CA ASN A 117 2.50 -26.51 -4.57
C ASN A 117 2.72 -25.32 -5.53
N ASN A 118 3.37 -25.57 -6.66
CA ASN A 118 3.76 -24.54 -7.63
C ASN A 118 2.74 -24.34 -8.78
N ASN A 119 1.53 -24.90 -8.67
CA ASN A 119 0.52 -24.71 -9.71
C ASN A 119 -0.10 -23.32 -9.62
N VAL A 120 0.34 -22.43 -10.52
CA VAL A 120 -0.24 -21.11 -10.72
C VAL A 120 -1.14 -21.16 -11.96
N ASP A 121 -2.42 -20.84 -11.78
CA ASP A 121 -3.37 -20.71 -12.88
C ASP A 121 -3.33 -19.28 -13.46
N PRO A 122 -2.89 -19.09 -14.72
CA PRO A 122 -2.87 -17.77 -15.34
C PRO A 122 -4.27 -17.15 -15.48
N GLN A 123 -5.31 -17.96 -15.69
CA GLN A 123 -6.68 -17.45 -15.84
C GLN A 123 -7.21 -16.90 -14.51
N PHE A 124 -6.91 -17.58 -13.41
CA PHE A 124 -7.16 -17.06 -12.08
C PHE A 124 -6.52 -15.68 -11.88
N ILE A 125 -5.22 -15.51 -12.22
CA ILE A 125 -4.53 -14.22 -12.10
C ILE A 125 -5.24 -13.12 -12.89
N VAL A 126 -5.59 -13.39 -14.15
CA VAL A 126 -6.26 -12.41 -15.01
C VAL A 126 -7.63 -12.03 -14.42
N SER A 127 -8.40 -13.02 -13.98
CA SER A 127 -9.74 -12.82 -13.42
C SER A 127 -9.70 -12.00 -12.12
N GLU A 128 -8.78 -12.30 -11.21
CA GLU A 128 -8.60 -11.56 -9.96
C GLU A 128 -8.03 -10.16 -10.21
N THR A 129 -7.19 -9.98 -11.23
CA THR A 129 -6.71 -8.66 -11.65
C THR A 129 -7.86 -7.79 -12.15
N GLN A 130 -8.74 -8.32 -13.00
CA GLN A 130 -9.93 -7.59 -13.46
C GLN A 130 -10.88 -7.27 -12.30
N ARG A 131 -11.05 -8.23 -11.39
CA ARG A 131 -11.88 -8.08 -10.20
C ARG A 131 -11.34 -7.00 -9.26
N SER A 132 -10.03 -6.92 -9.04
CA SER A 132 -9.41 -5.92 -8.17
C SER A 132 -9.51 -4.51 -8.75
N ILE A 133 -9.35 -4.35 -10.07
CA ILE A 133 -9.58 -3.07 -10.77
C ILE A 133 -11.01 -2.60 -10.55
N LYS A 134 -11.99 -3.47 -10.84
CA LYS A 134 -13.41 -3.12 -10.77
C LYS A 134 -13.89 -2.81 -9.36
N ASN A 135 -13.46 -3.62 -8.39
CA ASN A 135 -14.05 -3.59 -7.05
C ASN A 135 -13.22 -2.81 -6.02
N ILE A 136 -11.94 -2.54 -6.28
CA ILE A 136 -11.07 -1.81 -5.35
C ILE A 136 -10.55 -0.54 -6.00
N LEU A 137 -9.77 -0.64 -7.08
CA LEU A 137 -9.01 0.50 -7.60
C LEU A 137 -9.93 1.62 -8.08
N ILE A 138 -10.90 1.31 -8.95
CA ILE A 138 -11.83 2.32 -9.48
C ILE A 138 -12.63 2.99 -8.35
N PRO A 139 -13.32 2.24 -7.45
CA PRO A 139 -14.06 2.86 -6.35
C PRO A 139 -13.18 3.69 -5.41
N HIS A 140 -11.97 3.22 -5.10
CA HIS A 140 -11.04 3.94 -4.22
C HIS A 140 -10.59 5.25 -4.86
N THR A 141 -10.12 5.23 -6.11
CA THR A 141 -9.71 6.43 -6.83
C THR A 141 -10.85 7.44 -6.94
N VAL A 142 -12.07 6.99 -7.26
CA VAL A 142 -13.23 7.88 -7.31
C VAL A 142 -13.56 8.47 -5.94
N SER A 143 -13.45 7.70 -4.86
CA SER A 143 -13.66 8.18 -3.49
C SER A 143 -12.66 9.27 -3.10
N VAL A 144 -11.37 9.04 -3.36
CA VAL A 144 -10.28 9.99 -3.08
C VAL A 144 -10.47 11.30 -3.86
N ILE A 145 -10.86 11.22 -5.13
CA ILE A 145 -11.12 12.41 -5.97
C ILE A 145 -12.34 13.19 -5.47
N LYS A 146 -13.41 12.50 -5.04
CA LYS A 146 -14.65 13.15 -4.59
C LYS A 146 -14.54 13.75 -3.20
N ASN A 147 -13.73 13.15 -2.33
CA ASN A 147 -13.55 13.58 -0.94
C ASN A 147 -12.06 13.92 -0.68
N PRO A 148 -11.49 14.93 -1.36
CA PRO A 148 -10.10 15.29 -1.15
C PRO A 148 -9.96 15.97 0.22
N GLY A 149 -9.66 15.20 1.25
CA GLY A 149 -9.40 15.73 2.61
C GLY A 149 -8.17 16.64 2.67
N LYS A 150 -7.27 16.55 1.68
CA LYS A 150 -6.11 17.43 1.40
C LYS A 150 -5.91 17.50 -0.12
N ASP A 151 -5.07 18.42 -0.61
CA ASP A 151 -4.72 18.48 -2.04
C ASP A 151 -4.20 17.11 -2.50
N ILE A 152 -4.86 16.53 -3.50
CA ILE A 152 -4.57 15.20 -4.05
C ILE A 152 -3.17 15.12 -4.68
N ASN A 153 -2.57 16.26 -5.02
CA ASN A 153 -1.22 16.34 -5.57
C ASN A 153 -0.14 16.48 -4.50
N LEU A 154 -0.52 16.57 -3.22
CA LEU A 154 0.42 16.57 -2.10
C LEU A 154 0.88 15.15 -1.79
N ILE A 155 2.20 14.94 -1.88
CA ILE A 155 2.85 13.71 -1.42
C ILE A 155 3.16 13.89 0.08
N PRO A 156 2.60 13.05 0.98
CA PRO A 156 2.86 13.15 2.42
C PRO A 156 4.33 12.85 2.75
N ALA A 157 4.84 13.44 3.83
CA ALA A 157 6.21 13.20 4.29
C ALA A 157 6.38 11.75 4.78
N GLY A 158 7.42 11.06 4.32
CA GLY A 158 7.71 9.67 4.70
C GLY A 158 7.29 8.60 3.67
N TYR A 159 6.79 9.03 2.50
CA TYR A 159 6.90 8.27 1.24
C TYR A 159 8.20 8.63 0.51
#